data_AF-A0A9X1MQC8-F1
#
_entry.id   AF-A0A9X1MQC8-F1
#
_cell.length_a   1.000
_cell.length_b   1.000
_cell.length_c   1.000
_cell.angle_alpha   90.00
_cell.angle_beta   90.00
_cell.angle_gamma   90.00
#
_symmetry.space_group_name_H-M   'P 1'
#
loop_
_entity.id
_entity.type
_entity.pdbx_description
1 polymer ?
#
loop_
_entity_poly.entity_id
_entity_poly.type
_entity_poly.pdbx_seq_one_letter_code
_entity_poly.pdbx_strand_id
1 'polypeptide(L)'
;MNTRNRTAFTLVELLVVIAIIGVLIALLLPAVQQAREAARRMHCSNNMKQIGLAIHNYHDTFNSLPPGGLWALDVGWVYDPVTNPAPSPNPQRGSILVHLLPFIEQGALYDKINFRGTGNVQDQWADKPANTKRVRQVIVQPYVCPSDTAGGLTSNNNGAHNYSANYGPTYVNATGNPNCPCAQGAALNGFRNDTKHNDRNPAGPFSRRGNKYVGNFAQTTDGLSNTIYFGEVRTDCSNHANAGWAGANNGNGLAGTLVPINTDTCHTQAEAPGGDTCFAMCNWNLELGFKSLHPGGAQFLKGDGSVSFIAETINHTTYQRLGQRDDGLVVDL
;
A
#
# COMPACT_ATOMS: atom_id res chain seq x y z
N MET A 1 -0.91 -41.87 62.91
CA MET A 1 -0.28 -41.14 61.79
C MET A 1 -0.30 -42.05 60.57
N ASN A 2 -1.27 -41.89 59.66
CA ASN A 2 -1.26 -42.65 58.40
C ASN A 2 -0.19 -42.06 57.48
N THR A 3 0.93 -42.75 57.36
CA THR A 3 1.95 -42.48 56.34
C THR A 3 1.34 -42.75 54.97
N ARG A 4 0.86 -41.70 54.30
CA ARG A 4 0.50 -41.78 52.87
C ARG A 4 1.76 -42.17 52.09
N ASN A 5 1.81 -43.40 51.58
CA ASN A 5 2.79 -43.81 50.59
C ASN A 5 2.64 -42.88 49.37
N ARG A 6 3.62 -42.00 49.15
CA ARG A 6 3.70 -41.18 47.95
C ARG A 6 4.26 -42.07 46.85
N THR A 7 3.41 -42.47 45.91
CA THR A 7 3.83 -43.14 44.68
C THR A 7 4.71 -42.18 43.88
N ALA A 8 5.98 -42.53 43.67
CA ALA A 8 6.87 -41.80 42.78
C ALA A 8 6.60 -42.22 41.33
N PHE A 9 6.60 -41.25 40.41
CA PHE A 9 6.47 -41.50 38.98
C PHE A 9 7.66 -42.30 38.46
N THR A 10 7.40 -43.30 37.61
CA THR A 10 8.45 -44.03 36.90
C THR A 10 9.01 -43.18 35.75
N LEU A 11 10.28 -43.39 35.41
CA LEU A 11 10.94 -42.70 34.30
C LEU A 11 10.19 -42.90 32.97
N VAL A 12 9.58 -44.07 32.77
CA VAL A 12 8.79 -44.39 31.58
C VAL A 12 7.52 -43.54 31.52
N GLU A 13 6.79 -43.40 32.62
CA GLU A 13 5.57 -42.57 32.66
C GLU A 13 5.88 -41.10 32.35
N LEU A 14 6.98 -40.57 32.87
CA LEU A 14 7.41 -39.20 32.57
C LEU A 14 7.75 -39.02 31.08
N LEU A 15 8.48 -39.98 30.48
CA LEU A 15 8.83 -39.93 29.06
C LEU A 15 7.60 -40.00 28.15
N VAL A 16 6.62 -40.86 28.46
CA VAL A 16 5.37 -40.96 27.69
C VAL A 16 4.60 -39.66 27.73
N VAL A 17 4.49 -39.01 28.90
CA VAL A 17 3.79 -37.73 29.02
C VAL A 17 4.48 -36.63 28.21
N ILE A 18 5.81 -36.54 28.28
CA ILE A 18 6.57 -35.57 27.48
C ILE A 18 6.40 -35.85 25.98
N ALA A 19 6.41 -37.12 25.56
CA ALA A 19 6.20 -37.49 24.16
C ALA A 19 4.80 -37.09 23.66
N ILE A 20 3.75 -37.33 24.46
CA ILE A 20 2.38 -36.94 24.11
C ILE A 20 2.26 -35.41 24.03
N ILE A 21 2.77 -34.67 25.02
CA ILE A 21 2.76 -33.20 25.00
C ILE A 21 3.53 -32.68 23.79
N GLY A 22 4.70 -33.26 23.48
CA GLY A 22 5.51 -32.91 22.33
C GLY A 22 4.74 -33.08 21.01
N VAL A 23 4.05 -34.20 20.82
CA VAL A 23 3.22 -34.45 19.63
C VAL A 23 2.04 -33.48 19.57
N LEU A 24 1.34 -33.24 20.68
CA LEU A 24 0.22 -32.30 20.72
C LEU A 24 0.68 -30.87 20.37
N ILE A 25 1.79 -30.40 20.94
CA ILE A 25 2.34 -29.07 20.62
C ILE A 25 2.78 -29.00 19.15
N ALA A 26 3.44 -30.04 18.63
CA ALA A 26 3.87 -30.10 17.24
C ALA A 26 2.69 -30.01 16.25
N LEU A 27 1.54 -30.58 16.60
CA LEU A 27 0.32 -30.50 15.79
C LEU A 27 -0.44 -29.18 15.99
N LEU A 28 -0.43 -28.61 17.20
CA LEU A 28 -1.16 -27.38 17.53
C LEU A 28 -0.43 -26.10 17.08
N LEU A 29 0.91 -26.08 17.09
CA LEU A 29 1.67 -24.87 16.76
C LEU A 29 1.43 -24.40 15.32
N PRO A 30 1.49 -25.24 14.27
CA PRO A 30 1.15 -24.83 12.90
C PRO A 30 -0.28 -24.30 12.79
N ALA A 31 -1.23 -24.96 13.45
CA ALA A 31 -2.64 -24.56 13.44
C ALA A 31 -2.86 -23.20 14.11
N VAL A 32 -2.20 -22.93 15.25
CA VAL A 32 -2.29 -21.64 15.94
C VAL A 32 -1.68 -20.52 15.08
N GLN A 33 -0.58 -20.77 14.36
CA GLN A 33 0.01 -19.76 13.48
C GLN A 33 -0.88 -19.46 12.27
N GLN A 34 -1.47 -20.48 11.65
CA GLN A 34 -2.43 -20.31 10.57
C GLN A 34 -3.66 -19.51 11.03
N ALA A 35 -4.20 -19.82 12.22
CA ALA A 35 -5.31 -19.07 12.79
C ALA A 35 -4.96 -17.61 13.07
N ARG A 36 -3.76 -17.33 13.61
CA ARG A 36 -3.27 -15.96 13.84
C ARG A 36 -3.14 -15.18 12.54
N GLU A 37 -2.60 -15.82 11.49
CA GLU A 37 -2.46 -15.16 10.19
C GLU A 37 -3.81 -14.89 9.53
N ALA A 38 -4.75 -15.83 9.62
CA ALA A 38 -6.11 -15.61 9.16
C ALA A 38 -6.77 -14.42 9.88
N ALA A 39 -6.56 -14.29 11.20
CA ALA A 39 -7.05 -13.15 11.98
C ALA A 39 -6.42 -11.82 11.54
N ARG A 40 -5.09 -11.79 11.34
CA ARG A 40 -4.40 -10.59 10.81
C ARG A 40 -4.91 -10.21 9.43
N ARG A 41 -5.09 -11.18 8.54
CA ARG A 41 -5.64 -10.98 7.19
C ARG A 41 -7.08 -10.44 7.21
N MET A 42 -7.91 -10.91 8.13
CA MET A 42 -9.25 -10.33 8.34
C MET A 42 -9.16 -8.87 8.81
N HIS A 43 -8.23 -8.54 9.70
CA HIS A 43 -8.01 -7.16 10.12
C HIS A 43 -7.55 -6.27 8.96
N CYS A 44 -6.59 -6.72 8.13
CA CYS A 44 -6.12 -5.93 7.00
C CYS A 44 -7.23 -5.75 5.94
N SER A 45 -8.08 -6.76 5.72
CA SER A 45 -9.28 -6.63 4.90
C SER A 45 -10.25 -5.58 5.46
N ASN A 46 -10.49 -5.57 6.76
CA ASN A 46 -11.37 -4.58 7.40
C ASN A 46 -10.81 -3.15 7.34
N ASN A 47 -9.50 -2.98 7.50
CA ASN A 47 -8.83 -1.68 7.31
C ASN A 47 -9.05 -1.15 5.88
N MET A 48 -8.92 -2.00 4.86
CA MET A 48 -9.22 -1.61 3.49
C MET A 48 -10.70 -1.31 3.26
N LYS A 49 -11.63 -2.01 3.92
CA LYS A 49 -13.05 -1.65 3.88
C LYS A 49 -13.29 -0.26 4.47
N GLN A 50 -12.60 0.11 5.56
CA GLN A 50 -12.66 1.47 6.10
C GLN A 50 -12.13 2.51 5.11
N ILE A 51 -11.03 2.20 4.41
CA ILE A 51 -10.51 3.06 3.32
C ILE A 51 -11.55 3.18 2.19
N GLY A 52 -12.19 2.07 1.79
CA GLY A 52 -13.26 2.08 0.79
C GLY A 52 -14.42 2.98 1.18
N LEU A 53 -14.95 2.82 2.39
CA LEU A 53 -15.99 3.70 2.93
C LEU A 53 -15.55 5.15 2.96
N ALA A 54 -14.30 5.42 3.33
CA ALA A 54 -13.74 6.77 3.35
C ALA A 54 -13.66 7.39 1.96
N ILE A 55 -13.32 6.60 0.92
CA ILE A 55 -13.32 7.06 -0.48
C ILE A 55 -14.73 7.41 -0.95
N HIS A 56 -15.72 6.58 -0.64
CA HIS A 56 -17.13 6.85 -0.98
C HIS A 56 -17.65 8.10 -0.27
N ASN A 57 -17.41 8.25 1.04
CA ASN A 57 -17.79 9.46 1.79
C ASN A 57 -17.08 10.72 1.29
N TYR A 58 -15.81 10.60 0.89
CA TYR A 58 -15.07 11.69 0.25
C TYR A 58 -15.75 12.08 -1.07
N HIS A 59 -16.08 11.10 -1.91
CA HIS A 59 -16.77 11.33 -3.18
C HIS A 59 -18.14 11.99 -2.99
N ASP A 60 -18.95 11.52 -2.04
CA ASP A 60 -20.25 12.12 -1.71
C ASP A 60 -20.12 13.59 -1.27
N THR A 61 -19.05 13.92 -0.54
CA THR A 61 -18.80 15.29 -0.04
C THR A 61 -18.27 16.23 -1.11
N PHE A 62 -17.34 15.74 -1.96
CA PHE A 62 -16.58 16.58 -2.89
C PHE A 62 -16.97 16.38 -4.37
N ASN A 63 -17.92 15.49 -4.65
CA ASN A 63 -18.29 15.01 -5.99
C ASN A 63 -17.08 14.52 -6.82
N SER A 64 -16.06 14.04 -6.13
CA SER A 64 -14.78 13.68 -6.73
C SER A 64 -14.06 12.63 -5.89
N LEU A 65 -13.34 11.70 -6.54
CA LEU A 65 -12.40 10.81 -5.86
C LEU A 65 -11.28 11.62 -5.19
N PRO A 66 -10.74 11.13 -4.06
CA PRO A 66 -9.62 11.79 -3.41
C PRO A 66 -8.37 11.69 -4.31
N PRO A 67 -7.56 12.75 -4.36
CA PRO A 67 -6.35 12.77 -5.18
C PRO A 67 -5.28 11.81 -4.63
N GLY A 68 -4.55 11.09 -5.48
CA GLY A 68 -3.47 10.18 -5.07
C GLY A 68 -2.35 10.91 -4.31
N GLY A 69 -2.02 12.11 -4.78
CA GLY A 69 -1.19 13.10 -4.09
C GLY A 69 -1.48 14.51 -4.61
N LEU A 70 -1.26 15.52 -3.78
CA LEU A 70 -1.40 16.92 -4.17
C LEU A 70 -0.11 17.71 -3.88
N TRP A 71 0.21 18.64 -4.77
CA TRP A 71 1.19 19.70 -4.54
C TRP A 71 0.52 21.08 -4.64
N ALA A 72 1.22 22.11 -4.15
CA ALA A 72 0.68 23.45 -4.00
C ALA A 72 0.22 24.12 -5.29
N LEU A 73 0.70 23.69 -6.46
CA LEU A 73 0.22 24.18 -7.75
C LEU A 73 -0.73 23.23 -8.48
N ASP A 74 -1.02 22.07 -7.91
CA ASP A 74 -2.12 21.24 -8.39
C ASP A 74 -3.47 21.77 -7.89
N VAL A 75 -3.45 22.67 -6.89
CA VAL A 75 -4.66 23.41 -6.47
C VAL A 75 -5.07 24.37 -7.58
N GLY A 76 -6.22 24.09 -8.21
CA GLY A 76 -6.75 24.89 -9.31
C GLY A 76 -6.49 24.36 -10.72
N TRP A 77 -5.94 23.15 -10.88
CA TRP A 77 -5.91 22.45 -12.18
C TRP A 77 -5.08 23.10 -13.31
N VAL A 78 -4.14 23.99 -12.97
CA VAL A 78 -3.34 24.78 -13.95
C VAL A 78 -1.91 24.27 -14.14
N TYR A 79 -1.52 23.17 -13.49
CA TYR A 79 -0.15 22.67 -13.66
C TYR A 79 0.03 21.94 -15.00
N ASP A 80 0.73 22.61 -15.93
CA ASP A 80 1.38 21.99 -17.08
C ASP A 80 2.89 22.24 -16.95
N PRO A 81 3.73 21.21 -16.75
CA PRO A 81 5.18 21.38 -16.65
C PRO A 81 5.84 21.98 -17.89
N VAL A 82 5.15 22.02 -19.04
CA VAL A 82 5.66 22.62 -20.28
C VAL A 82 5.40 24.13 -20.33
N THR A 83 4.23 24.58 -19.88
CA THR A 83 3.80 25.99 -20.02
C THR A 83 3.74 26.76 -18.70
N ASN A 84 3.79 26.08 -17.55
CA ASN A 84 3.77 26.69 -16.23
C ASN A 84 4.52 25.81 -15.20
N PRO A 85 5.88 25.81 -15.22
CA PRO A 85 6.67 25.00 -14.31
C PRO A 85 6.43 25.46 -12.87
N ALA A 86 6.30 24.51 -11.96
CA ALA A 86 6.09 24.82 -10.56
C ALA A 86 7.35 25.46 -9.96
N PRO A 87 7.24 26.54 -9.16
CA PRO A 87 8.38 27.09 -8.47
C PRO A 87 8.92 26.01 -7.54
N SER A 88 10.25 25.93 -7.48
CA SER A 88 10.93 25.02 -6.57
C SER A 88 11.23 25.75 -5.26
N PRO A 89 10.80 25.20 -4.10
CA PRO A 89 10.05 23.96 -3.94
C PRO A 89 8.55 24.15 -4.20
N ASN A 90 7.90 23.17 -4.84
CA ASN A 90 6.43 23.07 -4.96
C ASN A 90 5.92 22.33 -3.71
N PRO A 91 5.33 23.01 -2.72
CA PRO A 91 5.09 22.38 -1.43
C PRO A 91 4.06 21.24 -1.51
N GLN A 92 4.35 20.12 -0.86
CA GLN A 92 3.46 18.95 -0.83
C GLN A 92 2.22 19.24 0.03
N ARG A 93 1.05 18.82 -0.47
CA ARG A 93 -0.27 19.00 0.15
C ARG A 93 -0.86 17.71 0.69
N GLY A 94 -0.10 16.63 0.62
CA GLY A 94 -0.44 15.34 1.21
C GLY A 94 -0.70 14.27 0.17
N SER A 95 -0.65 13.02 0.61
CA SER A 95 -1.16 11.87 -0.14
C SER A 95 -2.68 11.80 -0.07
N ILE A 96 -3.26 10.86 -0.82
CA ILE A 96 -4.63 10.38 -0.65
C ILE A 96 -4.98 10.06 0.81
N LEU A 97 -4.04 9.46 1.55
CA LEU A 97 -4.24 9.08 2.95
C LEU A 97 -4.37 10.30 3.87
N VAL A 98 -3.77 11.44 3.51
CA VAL A 98 -4.02 12.71 4.20
C VAL A 98 -5.44 13.20 3.96
N HIS A 99 -5.91 13.12 2.72
CA HIS A 99 -7.24 13.60 2.34
C HIS A 99 -8.38 12.70 2.84
N LEU A 100 -8.08 11.45 3.20
CA LEU A 100 -9.04 10.53 3.80
C LEU A 100 -9.16 10.65 5.33
N LEU A 101 -8.26 11.37 6.02
CA LEU A 101 -8.27 11.49 7.50
C LEU A 101 -9.64 11.86 8.10
N PRO A 102 -10.40 12.83 7.56
CA PRO A 102 -11.71 13.19 8.13
C PRO A 102 -12.72 12.04 8.10
N PHE A 103 -12.55 11.11 7.15
CA PHE A 103 -13.47 10.01 6.86
C PHE A 103 -13.04 8.68 7.49
N ILE A 104 -11.93 8.67 8.24
CA ILE A 104 -11.43 7.53 9.01
C ILE A 104 -11.20 7.89 10.49
N GLU A 105 -12.07 8.75 11.03
CA GLU A 105 -12.03 9.19 12.44
C GLU A 105 -10.72 9.90 12.87
N GLN A 106 -10.00 10.51 11.92
CA GLN A 106 -8.79 11.30 12.17
C GLN A 106 -9.00 12.81 11.94
N GLY A 107 -10.23 13.32 12.14
CA GLY A 107 -10.58 14.74 11.95
C GLY A 107 -9.72 15.70 12.78
N ALA A 108 -9.46 15.38 14.04
CA ALA A 108 -8.64 16.21 14.92
C ALA A 108 -7.18 16.36 14.45
N LEU A 109 -6.64 15.39 13.70
CA LEU A 109 -5.34 15.50 13.06
C LEU A 109 -5.44 16.36 11.80
N TYR A 110 -6.47 16.13 10.99
CA TYR A 110 -6.71 16.88 9.75
C TYR A 110 -6.87 18.37 9.98
N ASP A 111 -7.63 18.78 11.01
CA ASP A 111 -7.91 20.18 11.33
C ASP A 111 -6.63 20.99 11.69
N LYS A 112 -5.56 20.30 12.07
CA LYS A 112 -4.26 20.93 12.37
C LYS A 112 -3.39 21.15 11.13
N ILE A 113 -3.75 20.54 9.99
CA ILE A 113 -2.99 20.62 8.75
C ILE A 113 -3.37 21.89 7.99
N ASN A 114 -2.38 22.74 7.74
CA ASN A 114 -2.54 23.90 6.89
C ASN A 114 -2.19 23.56 5.43
N PHE A 115 -3.21 23.27 4.61
CA PHE A 115 -3.06 23.00 3.18
C PHE A 115 -2.74 24.24 2.33
N ARG A 116 -2.85 25.46 2.88
CA ARG A 116 -2.56 26.72 2.15
C ARG A 116 -1.20 27.34 2.51
N GLY A 117 -0.45 26.73 3.43
CA GLY A 117 0.85 27.24 3.88
C GLY A 117 1.98 27.02 2.89
N THR A 118 3.14 27.66 3.10
CA THR A 118 4.33 27.52 2.25
C THR A 118 5.13 26.23 2.50
N GLY A 119 4.90 25.55 3.62
CA GLY A 119 5.55 24.28 3.96
C GLY A 119 4.84 23.07 3.38
N ASN A 120 5.56 21.94 3.37
CA ASN A 120 5.00 20.63 3.09
C ASN A 120 4.09 20.15 4.24
N VAL A 121 2.99 19.47 3.93
CA VAL A 121 2.05 18.92 4.94
C VAL A 121 2.73 17.93 5.87
N GLN A 122 3.53 17.00 5.33
CA GLN A 122 4.17 15.95 6.13
C GLN A 122 5.17 16.50 7.17
N ASP A 123 5.70 17.70 6.92
CA ASP A 123 6.64 18.41 7.79
C ASP A 123 5.94 19.36 8.77
N GLN A 124 4.61 19.44 8.81
CA GLN A 124 3.90 20.24 9.81
C GLN A 124 3.88 19.54 11.18
N TRP A 125 3.61 20.31 12.24
CA TRP A 125 3.46 19.80 13.60
C TRP A 125 2.05 19.27 13.83
N ALA A 126 1.92 18.03 14.29
CA ALA A 126 0.64 17.37 14.58
C ALA A 126 0.08 17.70 15.97
N ASP A 127 0.90 18.30 16.83
CA ASP A 127 0.66 18.45 18.27
C ASP A 127 0.93 19.87 18.76
N LYS A 128 0.72 20.89 17.90
CA LYS A 128 0.85 22.29 18.30
C LYS A 128 0.06 22.58 19.59
N PRO A 129 0.64 23.36 20.53
CA PRO A 129 1.92 24.05 20.45
C PRO A 129 3.14 23.23 20.91
N ALA A 130 2.97 21.97 21.34
CA ALA A 130 4.05 21.17 21.93
C ALA A 130 5.19 20.89 20.93
N ASN A 131 4.88 20.79 19.63
CA ASN A 131 5.85 20.64 18.53
C ASN A 131 6.84 19.48 18.76
N THR A 132 6.33 18.35 19.27
CA THR A 132 7.15 17.15 19.53
C THR A 132 7.00 16.12 18.42
N LYS A 133 5.93 16.20 17.62
CA LYS A 133 5.61 15.19 16.62
C LYS A 133 5.19 15.81 15.30
N ARG A 134 5.86 15.45 14.22
CA ARG A 134 5.46 15.85 12.86
C ARG A 134 4.27 15.01 12.38
N VAL A 135 3.47 15.55 11.45
CA VAL A 135 2.35 14.85 10.81
C VAL A 135 2.79 13.50 10.25
N ARG A 136 3.93 13.48 9.53
CA ARG A 136 4.49 12.24 8.96
C ARG A 136 4.83 11.16 9.98
N GLN A 137 4.95 11.48 11.26
CA GLN A 137 5.34 10.54 12.32
C GLN A 137 4.12 9.99 13.08
N VAL A 138 2.92 10.50 12.81
CA VAL A 138 1.69 9.99 13.44
C VAL A 138 1.39 8.61 12.89
N ILE A 139 1.12 7.66 13.77
CA ILE A 139 0.70 6.31 13.40
C ILE A 139 -0.82 6.35 13.29
N VAL A 140 -1.33 6.18 12.08
CA VAL A 140 -2.77 6.12 11.82
C VAL A 140 -3.15 4.65 11.71
N GLN A 141 -3.74 4.10 12.76
CA GLN A 141 -3.99 2.65 12.88
C GLN A 141 -4.76 2.05 11.69
N PRO A 142 -5.80 2.71 11.12
CA PRO A 142 -6.47 2.20 9.92
C PRO A 142 -5.57 2.04 8.69
N TYR A 143 -4.40 2.67 8.65
CA TYR A 143 -3.45 2.55 7.54
C TYR A 143 -2.40 1.46 7.73
N VAL A 144 -2.33 0.85 8.92
CA VAL A 144 -1.33 -0.18 9.26
C VAL A 144 -1.97 -1.55 9.29
N CYS A 145 -1.43 -2.48 8.50
CA CYS A 145 -1.79 -3.89 8.55
C CYS A 145 -1.08 -4.54 9.74
N PRO A 146 -1.77 -5.28 10.63
CA PRO A 146 -1.10 -5.97 11.75
C PRO A 146 -0.08 -7.04 11.36
N SER A 147 -0.02 -7.43 10.08
CA SER A 147 1.05 -8.28 9.56
C SER A 147 2.33 -7.51 9.23
N ASP A 148 2.33 -6.17 9.23
CA ASP A 148 3.50 -5.35 8.96
C ASP A 148 4.59 -5.53 10.03
N THR A 149 5.83 -5.64 9.56
CA THR A 149 7.03 -5.81 10.39
C THR A 149 7.56 -4.49 10.94
N ALA A 150 7.16 -3.34 10.37
CA ALA A 150 7.65 -2.03 10.79
C ALA A 150 7.15 -1.60 12.20
N GLY A 151 6.12 -2.23 12.75
CA GLY A 151 5.61 -1.90 14.09
C GLY A 151 5.03 -0.48 14.21
N GLY A 152 4.62 0.10 13.07
CA GLY A 152 3.96 1.40 12.98
C GLY A 152 4.86 2.58 12.58
N LEU A 153 6.19 2.46 12.70
CA LEU A 153 7.13 3.45 12.17
C LEU A 153 8.10 2.80 11.17
N THR A 154 8.32 3.46 10.04
CA THR A 154 9.30 3.04 9.04
C THR A 154 10.73 3.33 9.52
N SER A 155 11.72 2.75 8.83
CA SER A 155 13.14 3.00 9.10
C SER A 155 13.53 4.49 9.00
N ASN A 156 12.79 5.28 8.23
CA ASN A 156 12.95 6.74 8.14
C ASN A 156 12.20 7.52 9.23
N ASN A 157 11.74 6.84 10.29
CA ASN A 157 10.99 7.40 11.41
C ASN A 157 9.69 8.12 10.96
N ASN A 158 9.01 7.58 9.95
CA ASN A 158 7.69 8.04 9.52
C ASN A 158 6.62 7.01 9.92
N GLY A 159 5.39 7.43 10.15
CA GLY A 159 4.24 6.55 10.30
C GLY A 159 4.10 5.64 9.08
N ALA A 160 4.14 4.34 9.31
CA ALA A 160 3.98 3.32 8.28
C ALA A 160 2.57 3.36 7.66
N HIS A 161 2.45 2.81 6.44
CA HIS A 161 1.18 2.46 5.83
C HIS A 161 1.35 1.21 4.97
N ASN A 162 0.29 0.40 4.87
CA ASN A 162 0.33 -0.84 4.12
C ASN A 162 -0.69 -0.90 3.00
N TYR A 163 -1.31 0.23 2.68
CA TYR A 163 -2.31 0.32 1.62
C TYR A 163 -1.95 1.49 0.70
N SER A 164 -1.99 1.26 -0.60
CA SER A 164 -1.72 2.29 -1.61
C SER A 164 -2.78 2.29 -2.70
N ALA A 165 -3.06 3.48 -3.22
CA ALA A 165 -3.96 3.67 -4.35
C ALA A 165 -3.33 3.17 -5.66
N ASN A 166 -4.21 2.60 -6.50
CA ASN A 166 -3.88 2.02 -7.79
C ASN A 166 -3.73 3.08 -8.90
N TYR A 167 -2.55 3.12 -9.50
CA TYR A 167 -2.13 3.91 -10.65
C TYR A 167 -2.25 3.10 -11.97
N GLY A 168 -2.64 1.83 -11.87
CA GLY A 168 -2.82 0.90 -12.98
C GLY A 168 -1.49 0.37 -13.55
N PRO A 169 -1.52 -0.35 -14.69
CA PRO A 169 -0.32 -0.85 -15.35
C PRO A 169 0.53 0.30 -15.90
N THR A 170 1.42 0.80 -15.06
CA THR A 170 2.27 1.96 -15.36
C THR A 170 3.55 1.52 -16.05
N TYR A 171 3.89 2.19 -17.15
CA TYR A 171 5.08 1.89 -17.93
C TYR A 171 6.35 2.01 -17.07
N VAL A 172 7.15 0.95 -17.04
CA VAL A 172 8.43 0.91 -16.34
C VAL A 172 9.52 1.42 -17.27
N ASN A 173 10.18 2.53 -16.94
CA ASN A 173 11.33 2.99 -17.72
C ASN A 173 12.65 2.44 -17.15
N ALA A 174 13.54 1.96 -18.01
CA ALA A 174 14.90 1.54 -17.62
C ALA A 174 15.72 2.64 -16.92
N THR A 175 15.30 3.92 -17.02
CA THR A 175 15.95 5.09 -16.42
C THR A 175 15.22 5.73 -15.23
N GLY A 176 14.17 5.11 -14.70
CA GLY A 176 13.31 5.70 -13.65
C GLY A 176 14.07 6.20 -12.41
N ASN A 177 15.18 5.54 -12.06
CA ASN A 177 16.21 6.07 -11.19
C ASN A 177 17.58 5.73 -11.81
N PRO A 178 18.39 6.70 -12.28
CA PRO A 178 19.65 6.39 -12.94
C PRO A 178 20.65 5.67 -12.03
N ASN A 179 20.47 5.76 -10.71
CA ASN A 179 21.29 5.05 -9.72
C ASN A 179 20.85 3.59 -9.52
N CYS A 180 19.73 3.16 -10.11
CA CYS A 180 19.13 1.84 -9.93
C CYS A 180 18.45 1.38 -11.24
N PRO A 181 19.24 1.17 -12.33
CA PRO A 181 18.70 0.85 -13.65
C PRO A 181 18.17 -0.59 -13.73
N CYS A 182 17.05 -0.80 -14.40
CA CYS A 182 16.41 -2.12 -14.46
C CYS A 182 16.07 -2.56 -15.88
N ALA A 183 16.77 -3.59 -16.38
CA ALA A 183 16.52 -4.18 -17.70
C ALA A 183 15.23 -5.02 -17.74
N GLN A 184 14.85 -5.66 -16.62
CA GLN A 184 13.64 -6.49 -16.54
C GLN A 184 12.34 -5.70 -16.81
N GLY A 185 12.37 -4.40 -16.54
CA GLY A 185 11.25 -3.50 -16.80
C GLY A 185 10.72 -3.55 -18.24
N ALA A 186 11.62 -3.70 -19.22
CA ALA A 186 11.24 -3.82 -20.63
C ALA A 186 10.40 -5.08 -20.91
N ALA A 187 10.70 -6.20 -20.23
CA ALA A 187 9.92 -7.43 -20.37
C ALA A 187 8.51 -7.27 -19.78
N LEU A 188 8.39 -6.61 -18.62
CA LEU A 188 7.08 -6.34 -18.00
C LEU A 188 6.22 -5.39 -18.85
N ASN A 189 6.82 -4.41 -19.51
CA ASN A 189 6.11 -3.52 -20.43
C ASN A 189 5.53 -4.27 -21.64
N GLY A 190 6.12 -5.40 -22.05
CA GLY A 190 5.61 -6.22 -23.15
C GLY A 190 4.20 -6.77 -22.91
N PHE A 191 3.74 -6.80 -21.66
CA PHE A 191 2.38 -7.21 -21.31
C PHE A 191 1.35 -6.06 -21.35
N ARG A 192 1.79 -4.79 -21.46
CA ARG A 192 0.91 -3.62 -21.50
C ARG A 192 0.52 -3.29 -22.95
N ASN A 193 -0.79 -3.31 -23.26
CA ASN A 193 -1.33 -2.90 -24.57
C ASN A 193 -2.05 -1.53 -24.55
N ASP A 194 -1.70 -0.67 -23.59
CA ASP A 194 -2.43 0.57 -23.33
C ASP A 194 -1.67 1.82 -23.80
N THR A 195 -2.17 2.36 -24.92
CA THR A 195 -1.70 3.60 -25.56
C THR A 195 -2.58 4.81 -25.24
N LYS A 196 -3.71 4.62 -24.54
CA LYS A 196 -4.64 5.71 -24.17
C LYS A 196 -4.15 6.49 -22.95
N HIS A 197 -3.34 5.84 -22.10
CA HIS A 197 -2.92 6.38 -20.81
C HIS A 197 -1.44 6.76 -20.73
N ASN A 198 -1.12 7.70 -19.85
CA ASN A 198 0.22 8.22 -19.58
C ASN A 198 0.37 8.64 -18.10
N ASP A 199 1.47 9.28 -17.73
CA ASP A 199 1.72 9.72 -16.34
C ASP A 199 0.82 10.87 -15.85
N ARG A 200 0.01 11.49 -16.72
CA ARG A 200 -0.97 12.51 -16.32
C ARG A 200 -2.37 11.91 -16.20
N ASN A 201 -2.73 11.08 -17.18
CA ASN A 201 -3.93 10.28 -17.20
C ASN A 201 -3.53 8.80 -17.08
N PRO A 202 -3.28 8.29 -15.86
CA PRO A 202 -2.86 6.90 -15.66
C PRO A 202 -3.93 5.93 -16.15
N ALA A 203 -3.66 4.63 -16.15
CA ALA A 203 -4.67 3.63 -16.50
C ALA A 203 -5.55 3.25 -15.29
N GLY A 204 -5.03 3.43 -14.08
CA GLY A 204 -5.75 3.19 -12.84
C GLY A 204 -6.69 4.31 -12.43
N PRO A 205 -7.48 4.10 -11.37
CA PRO A 205 -8.48 5.07 -10.88
C PRO A 205 -7.89 6.22 -10.05
N PHE A 206 -6.61 6.18 -9.70
CA PHE A 206 -5.94 7.25 -8.98
C PHE A 206 -4.72 7.75 -9.74
N SER A 207 -4.34 9.00 -9.49
CA SER A 207 -3.16 9.60 -10.07
C SER A 207 -2.21 10.09 -9.00
N ARG A 208 -0.90 9.95 -9.25
CA ARG A 208 0.15 10.62 -8.49
C ARG A 208 -0.20 12.08 -8.27
N ARG A 209 -0.68 12.78 -9.32
CA ARG A 209 -0.89 14.24 -9.35
C ARG A 209 -2.36 14.62 -9.54
N GLY A 210 -3.03 14.85 -8.42
CA GLY A 210 -4.42 15.30 -8.41
C GLY A 210 -5.39 14.26 -8.96
N ASN A 211 -6.54 14.73 -9.45
CA ASN A 211 -7.61 13.87 -9.95
C ASN A 211 -8.26 14.37 -11.25
N LYS A 212 -7.56 15.23 -12.02
CA LYS A 212 -8.08 15.88 -13.24
C LYS A 212 -8.68 14.90 -14.24
N TYR A 213 -8.00 13.77 -14.44
CA TYR A 213 -8.40 12.74 -15.40
C TYR A 213 -9.02 11.50 -14.74
N VAL A 214 -8.95 11.41 -13.41
CA VAL A 214 -9.28 10.20 -12.61
C VAL A 214 -9.97 10.58 -11.30
N GLY A 215 -10.95 11.47 -11.40
CA GLY A 215 -11.62 12.12 -10.29
C GLY A 215 -13.04 11.66 -10.06
N ASN A 216 -13.59 10.68 -10.78
CA ASN A 216 -14.97 10.25 -10.53
C ASN A 216 -15.16 8.75 -10.78
N PHE A 217 -16.05 8.13 -10.00
CA PHE A 217 -16.47 6.74 -10.22
C PHE A 217 -16.97 6.48 -11.65
N ALA A 218 -17.62 7.45 -12.30
CA ALA A 218 -18.08 7.36 -13.68
C ALA A 218 -16.95 7.17 -14.71
N GLN A 219 -15.70 7.49 -14.35
CA GLN A 219 -14.53 7.26 -15.21
C GLN A 219 -14.01 5.81 -15.11
N THR A 220 -14.56 5.00 -14.22
CA THR A 220 -14.30 3.56 -14.13
C THR A 220 -15.35 2.80 -14.94
N THR A 221 -15.22 2.83 -16.26
CA THR A 221 -16.19 2.24 -17.19
C THR A 221 -16.14 0.72 -17.24
N ASP A 222 -15.05 0.08 -16.80
CA ASP A 222 -14.93 -1.38 -16.71
C ASP A 222 -15.68 -1.98 -15.51
N GLY A 223 -16.27 -1.12 -14.68
CA GLY A 223 -17.09 -1.46 -13.53
C GLY A 223 -16.34 -1.33 -12.21
N LEU A 224 -16.99 -0.69 -11.23
CA LEU A 224 -16.43 -0.46 -9.90
C LEU A 224 -16.06 -1.75 -9.16
N SER A 225 -16.81 -2.84 -9.37
CA SER A 225 -16.53 -4.15 -8.77
C SER A 225 -15.34 -4.87 -9.41
N ASN A 226 -14.94 -4.49 -10.62
CA ASN A 226 -13.89 -5.16 -11.37
C ASN A 226 -12.55 -4.41 -11.26
N THR A 227 -12.57 -3.10 -11.04
CA THR A 227 -11.34 -2.29 -10.95
C THR A 227 -10.79 -2.23 -9.53
N ILE A 228 -9.50 -2.51 -9.38
CA ILE A 228 -8.73 -2.33 -8.16
C ILE A 228 -8.55 -0.82 -7.90
N TYR A 229 -8.94 -0.39 -6.71
CA TYR A 229 -8.76 0.98 -6.22
C TYR A 229 -7.57 1.08 -5.27
N PHE A 230 -7.45 0.16 -4.33
CA PHE A 230 -6.30 0.06 -3.43
C PHE A 230 -5.80 -1.38 -3.35
N GLY A 231 -4.53 -1.54 -3.03
CA GLY A 231 -3.94 -2.83 -2.69
C GLY A 231 -2.92 -2.70 -1.59
N GLU A 232 -2.52 -3.86 -1.05
CA GLU A 232 -1.50 -3.90 -0.01
C GLU A 232 -0.11 -3.53 -0.57
N VAL A 233 0.66 -2.83 0.24
CA VAL A 233 2.07 -2.53 0.01
C VAL A 233 2.88 -2.81 1.28
N ARG A 234 4.18 -3.06 1.07
CA ARG A 234 5.15 -3.30 2.14
C ARG A 234 6.09 -2.10 2.28
N THR A 235 6.09 -1.45 3.44
CA THR A 235 6.92 -0.25 3.68
C THR A 235 8.41 -0.53 3.65
N ASP A 236 8.81 -1.76 3.97
CA ASP A 236 10.20 -2.22 3.96
C ASP A 236 10.65 -2.66 2.56
N CYS A 237 9.77 -2.66 1.56
CA CYS A 237 10.09 -3.08 0.20
C CYS A 237 9.92 -2.00 -0.85
N SER A 238 9.69 -0.77 -0.40
CA SER A 238 9.57 0.39 -1.26
C SER A 238 10.08 1.62 -0.53
N ASN A 239 11.11 2.28 -1.06
CA ASN A 239 11.52 3.63 -0.66
C ASN A 239 10.37 4.62 -0.67
N HIS A 240 9.48 4.53 -1.65
CA HIS A 240 8.30 5.39 -1.72
C HIS A 240 7.34 5.11 -0.55
N ALA A 241 6.94 3.85 -0.33
CA ALA A 241 6.09 3.51 0.83
C ALA A 241 6.80 3.78 2.18
N ASN A 242 8.12 3.60 2.24
CA ASN A 242 8.95 3.88 3.43
C ASN A 242 8.97 5.37 3.80
N ALA A 243 8.67 6.27 2.85
CA ALA A 243 8.50 7.70 3.11
C ALA A 243 7.27 8.01 3.99
N GLY A 244 6.49 6.98 4.35
CA GLY A 244 5.37 7.03 5.28
C GLY A 244 4.12 7.62 4.66
N TRP A 245 2.99 7.64 5.37
CA TRP A 245 1.67 7.90 4.77
C TRP A 245 1.38 9.35 4.36
N ALA A 246 2.10 10.35 4.88
CA ALA A 246 1.67 11.74 4.79
C ALA A 246 2.17 12.54 3.56
N GLY A 247 3.28 12.15 2.93
CA GLY A 247 3.86 12.90 1.80
C GLY A 247 3.05 12.73 0.52
N ALA A 248 3.07 13.70 -0.40
CA ALA A 248 2.43 13.55 -1.71
C ALA A 248 3.18 12.57 -2.64
N ASN A 249 4.49 12.39 -2.41
CA ASN A 249 5.35 11.52 -3.23
C ASN A 249 5.79 10.23 -2.54
N ASN A 250 4.95 9.66 -1.69
CA ASN A 250 5.26 8.52 -0.83
C ASN A 250 4.73 7.18 -1.38
N GLY A 251 4.58 7.06 -2.69
CA GLY A 251 4.07 5.83 -3.31
C GLY A 251 2.56 5.64 -3.24
N ASN A 252 1.84 6.49 -2.50
CA ASN A 252 0.39 6.52 -2.54
C ASN A 252 -0.10 7.12 -3.86
N GLY A 253 -0.99 6.40 -4.54
CA GLY A 253 -1.46 6.78 -5.89
C GLY A 253 -0.42 6.54 -6.98
N LEU A 254 0.60 5.73 -6.68
CA LEU A 254 1.66 5.34 -7.59
C LEU A 254 1.83 3.81 -7.68
N ALA A 255 1.21 3.06 -6.78
CA ALA A 255 1.28 1.60 -6.82
C ALA A 255 0.48 1.07 -8.02
N GLY A 256 0.97 0.04 -8.71
CA GLY A 256 0.39 -0.39 -9.97
C GLY A 256 0.39 -1.89 -10.18
N THR A 257 -0.34 -2.31 -11.20
CA THR A 257 -0.53 -3.72 -11.57
C THR A 257 0.37 -4.17 -12.71
N LEU A 258 1.30 -3.33 -13.20
CA LEU A 258 2.25 -3.76 -14.23
C LEU A 258 3.20 -4.82 -13.66
N VAL A 259 3.63 -4.64 -12.42
CA VAL A 259 4.58 -5.48 -11.70
C VAL A 259 3.81 -6.61 -11.01
N PRO A 260 4.26 -7.88 -11.10
CA PRO A 260 3.57 -9.00 -10.44
C PRO A 260 3.42 -8.77 -8.93
N ILE A 261 2.33 -9.29 -8.35
CA ILE A 261 2.11 -9.29 -6.90
C ILE A 261 3.32 -9.93 -6.21
N ASN A 262 3.77 -9.32 -5.11
CA ASN A 262 4.89 -9.84 -4.29
C ASN A 262 6.25 -9.92 -5.02
N THR A 263 6.44 -9.18 -6.12
CA THR A 263 7.78 -9.02 -6.74
C THR A 263 8.76 -8.51 -5.69
N ASP A 264 9.85 -9.24 -5.45
CA ASP A 264 10.76 -8.95 -4.35
C ASP A 264 11.64 -7.71 -4.62
N THR A 265 11.31 -6.60 -3.98
CA THR A 265 12.11 -5.38 -4.00
C THR A 265 12.55 -4.95 -2.60
N CYS A 266 12.64 -5.90 -1.67
CA CYS A 266 12.89 -5.64 -0.24
C CYS A 266 14.37 -5.46 0.10
N HIS A 267 15.25 -5.52 -0.90
CA HIS A 267 16.69 -5.53 -0.69
C HIS A 267 17.31 -4.15 -0.87
N THR A 268 18.41 -3.88 -0.18
CA THR A 268 19.32 -2.82 -0.65
C THR A 268 20.00 -3.25 -1.96
N GLN A 269 20.65 -2.31 -2.64
CA GLN A 269 21.39 -2.63 -3.86
C GLN A 269 22.47 -3.71 -3.65
N ALA A 270 23.11 -3.73 -2.47
CA ALA A 270 24.16 -4.69 -2.15
C ALA A 270 23.62 -6.09 -1.83
N GLU A 271 22.37 -6.19 -1.38
CA GLU A 271 21.71 -7.45 -0.99
C GLU A 271 20.90 -8.06 -2.12
N ALA A 272 20.60 -7.28 -3.17
CA ALA A 272 19.78 -7.72 -4.28
C ALA A 272 20.37 -8.99 -4.95
N PRO A 273 19.54 -10.00 -5.26
CA PRO A 273 19.99 -11.24 -5.87
C PRO A 273 20.85 -11.02 -7.12
N GLY A 274 22.07 -11.58 -7.11
CA GLY A 274 23.02 -11.44 -8.22
C GLY A 274 23.50 -10.00 -8.48
N GLY A 275 23.28 -9.07 -7.55
CA GLY A 275 23.53 -7.64 -7.73
C GLY A 275 22.56 -6.96 -8.70
N ASP A 276 21.45 -7.61 -9.06
CA ASP A 276 20.47 -7.05 -9.98
C ASP A 276 19.63 -5.97 -9.29
N THR A 277 19.91 -4.72 -9.65
CA THR A 277 19.25 -3.56 -9.04
C THR A 277 17.74 -3.50 -9.31
N CYS A 278 17.21 -4.35 -10.21
CA CYS A 278 15.77 -4.54 -10.36
C CYS A 278 15.08 -4.96 -9.06
N PHE A 279 15.72 -5.81 -8.25
CA PHE A 279 15.20 -6.34 -6.98
C PHE A 279 15.58 -5.49 -5.76
N ALA A 280 16.11 -4.29 -5.97
CA ALA A 280 16.45 -3.37 -4.91
C ALA A 280 15.32 -2.35 -4.66
N MET A 281 15.14 -1.93 -3.40
CA MET A 281 14.19 -0.89 -2.99
C MET A 281 14.42 0.45 -3.72
N CYS A 282 15.62 0.69 -4.25
CA CYS A 282 15.95 1.91 -5.01
C CYS A 282 15.28 2.01 -6.37
N ASN A 283 14.73 0.91 -6.88
CA ASN A 283 14.14 0.87 -8.20
C ASN A 283 12.68 1.35 -8.16
N TRP A 284 12.51 2.64 -8.43
CA TRP A 284 11.22 3.32 -8.41
C TRP A 284 10.16 2.72 -9.33
N ASN A 285 10.54 1.91 -10.31
CA ASN A 285 9.57 1.32 -11.20
C ASN A 285 9.01 0.00 -10.69
N LEU A 286 9.83 -0.86 -10.08
CA LEU A 286 9.39 -2.18 -9.60
C LEU A 286 8.91 -2.15 -8.15
N GLU A 287 9.45 -1.23 -7.34
CA GLU A 287 9.04 -1.10 -5.95
C GLU A 287 7.56 -0.74 -5.79
N LEU A 288 6.96 -0.12 -6.82
CA LEU A 288 5.57 0.31 -6.85
C LEU A 288 4.58 -0.83 -7.20
N GLY A 289 5.03 -2.08 -7.33
CA GLY A 289 4.11 -3.23 -7.36
C GLY A 289 3.42 -3.45 -6.00
N PHE A 290 2.19 -3.97 -6.01
CA PHE A 290 1.49 -4.38 -4.78
C PHE A 290 2.13 -5.61 -4.13
N LYS A 291 2.23 -5.60 -2.79
CA LYS A 291 2.97 -6.59 -2.00
C LYS A 291 2.33 -6.77 -0.63
N SER A 292 2.32 -8.00 -0.12
CA SER A 292 1.79 -8.34 1.20
C SER A 292 2.70 -9.35 1.90
N LEU A 293 2.54 -9.45 3.22
CA LEU A 293 3.12 -10.53 4.04
C LEU A 293 2.16 -11.71 4.20
N HIS A 294 0.93 -11.58 3.70
CA HIS A 294 -0.03 -12.67 3.67
C HIS A 294 0.47 -13.78 2.73
N PRO A 295 0.43 -15.06 3.15
CA PRO A 295 0.87 -16.16 2.30
C PRO A 295 0.05 -16.26 0.99
N GLY A 296 0.74 -16.29 -0.15
CA GLY A 296 0.19 -16.65 -1.47
C GLY A 296 -0.53 -15.53 -2.21
N GLY A 297 -0.46 -14.27 -1.77
CA GLY A 297 -1.13 -13.16 -2.45
C GLY A 297 -1.27 -11.91 -1.60
N ALA A 298 -2.17 -11.02 -2.02
CA ALA A 298 -2.43 -9.75 -1.34
C ALA A 298 -3.92 -9.42 -1.33
N GLN A 299 -4.33 -8.59 -0.36
CA GLN A 299 -5.68 -8.07 -0.31
C GLN A 299 -5.81 -6.83 -1.21
N PHE A 300 -6.95 -6.70 -1.88
CA PHE A 300 -7.25 -5.59 -2.79
C PHE A 300 -8.66 -5.06 -2.56
N LEU A 301 -8.79 -3.75 -2.50
CA LEU A 301 -10.04 -3.00 -2.48
C LEU A 301 -10.47 -2.68 -3.92
N LYS A 302 -11.75 -2.94 -4.23
CA LYS A 302 -12.39 -2.57 -5.48
C LYS A 302 -13.13 -1.23 -5.36
N GLY A 303 -13.44 -0.62 -6.49
CA GLY A 303 -14.17 0.66 -6.55
C GLY A 303 -15.55 0.64 -5.89
N ASP A 304 -16.20 -0.53 -5.82
CA ASP A 304 -17.50 -0.70 -5.16
C ASP A 304 -17.40 -0.85 -3.64
N GLY A 305 -16.18 -0.81 -3.08
CA GLY A 305 -15.92 -0.98 -1.65
C GLY A 305 -15.71 -2.43 -1.21
N SER A 306 -15.88 -3.41 -2.11
CA SER A 306 -15.59 -4.81 -1.80
C SER A 306 -14.08 -5.05 -1.67
N VAL A 307 -13.70 -5.98 -0.80
CA VAL A 307 -12.30 -6.36 -0.59
C VAL A 307 -12.15 -7.86 -0.87
N SER A 308 -11.20 -8.19 -1.74
CA SER A 308 -10.92 -9.55 -2.18
C SER A 308 -9.43 -9.84 -2.11
N PHE A 309 -9.09 -11.07 -1.75
CA PHE A 309 -7.71 -11.55 -1.83
C PHE A 309 -7.43 -12.07 -3.23
N ILE A 310 -6.35 -11.60 -3.84
CA ILE A 310 -5.91 -12.05 -5.15
C ILE A 310 -4.61 -12.83 -4.96
N ALA A 311 -4.60 -14.07 -5.46
CA ALA A 311 -3.43 -14.92 -5.40
C ALA A 311 -2.31 -14.35 -6.25
N GLU A 312 -1.06 -14.48 -5.80
CA GLU A 312 0.12 -14.03 -6.56
C GLU A 312 0.34 -14.83 -7.85
N THR A 313 -0.30 -16.00 -7.97
CA THR A 313 -0.31 -16.86 -9.16
C THR A 313 -1.35 -16.47 -10.20
N ILE A 314 -2.11 -15.39 -9.99
CA ILE A 314 -3.07 -14.87 -10.97
C ILE A 314 -2.41 -14.68 -12.34
N ASN A 315 -3.16 -14.95 -13.42
CA ASN A 315 -2.70 -14.62 -14.76
C ASN A 315 -2.34 -13.13 -14.84
N HIS A 316 -1.11 -12.84 -15.25
CA HIS A 316 -0.56 -11.47 -15.19
C HIS A 316 -1.38 -10.46 -16.01
N THR A 317 -1.84 -10.85 -17.20
CA THR A 317 -2.69 -9.99 -18.04
C THR A 317 -4.04 -9.71 -17.36
N THR A 318 -4.62 -10.71 -16.70
CA THR A 318 -5.86 -10.56 -15.93
C THR A 318 -5.67 -9.56 -14.79
N TYR A 319 -4.56 -9.68 -14.06
CA TYR A 319 -4.20 -8.74 -12.99
C TYR A 319 -3.99 -7.31 -13.49
N GLN A 320 -3.37 -7.14 -14.65
CA GLN A 320 -3.20 -5.83 -15.28
C GLN A 320 -4.54 -5.18 -15.63
N ARG A 321 -5.46 -5.94 -16.24
CA ARG A 321 -6.83 -5.48 -16.56
C ARG A 321 -7.61 -5.07 -15.31
N LEU A 322 -7.52 -5.85 -14.24
CA LEU A 322 -8.09 -5.46 -12.94
C LEU A 322 -7.55 -4.13 -12.42
N GLY A 323 -6.34 -3.74 -12.82
CA GLY A 323 -5.77 -2.45 -12.47
C GLY A 323 -6.15 -1.30 -13.41
N GLN A 324 -6.80 -1.58 -14.54
CA GLN A 324 -7.31 -0.57 -15.47
C GLN A 324 -8.76 -0.20 -15.14
N ARG A 325 -9.14 1.03 -15.49
CA ARG A 325 -10.49 1.55 -15.23
C ARG A 325 -11.38 1.60 -16.47
N ASP A 326 -10.80 1.63 -17.66
CA ASP A 326 -11.47 1.95 -18.94
C ASP A 326 -10.84 1.27 -20.19
N ASP A 327 -10.35 0.03 -20.04
CA ASP A 327 -9.83 -0.76 -21.15
C ASP A 327 -10.93 -1.47 -21.97
N GLY A 328 -12.13 -1.65 -21.40
CA GLY A 328 -13.28 -2.33 -22.00
C GLY A 328 -13.10 -3.84 -22.19
N LEU A 329 -12.09 -4.45 -21.56
CA LEU A 329 -11.75 -5.85 -21.69
C LEU A 329 -12.35 -6.69 -20.56
N VAL A 330 -12.80 -7.89 -20.91
CA VAL A 330 -13.36 -8.84 -19.94
C VAL A 330 -12.24 -9.42 -19.07
N VAL A 331 -12.54 -9.57 -17.78
CA VAL A 331 -11.71 -10.22 -16.80
C VAL A 331 -12.40 -11.52 -16.36
N ASP A 332 -11.75 -12.65 -16.60
CA ASP A 332 -12.16 -13.95 -16.04
C ASP A 332 -11.30 -14.22 -14.80
N LEU A 333 -11.95 -14.28 -13.63
CA LEU A 333 -11.33 -14.56 -12.33
C LEU A 333 -11.40 -16.05 -11.97
#